data_AF-A0A3M2BAR8-F1
#
_entry.id   AF-A0A3M2BAR8-F1
#
_cell.length_a   1.000
_cell.length_b   1.000
_cell.length_c   1.000
_cell.angle_alpha   90.00
_cell.angle_beta   90.00
_cell.angle_gamma   90.00
#
_symmetry.space_group_name_H-M   'P 1'
#
loop_
_entity.id
_entity.type
_entity.pdbx_description
1 polymer ?
#
loop_
_entity_poly.entity_id
_entity_poly.type
_entity_poly.pdbx_seq_one_letter_code
_entity_poly.pdbx_strand_id
1 'polypeptide(L)'
;MEQPLIQIYAIFHLNLAYSSLEDYQRSEVIQQCYWPLFRLARKHDLPFGFEASGYTLEVLSAEDSQCFQELRWLVTEGSCEFIGSGYAQIIGPLVPAEVNRKNLV
;
A
#
# COMPACT_ATOMS: atom_id res chain seq x y z
N MET A 1 -39.62 -1.61 -5.53
CA MET A 1 -38.47 -2.48 -5.90
C MET A 1 -37.23 -1.77 -5.41
N GLU A 2 -36.63 -2.25 -4.33
CA GLU A 2 -35.29 -1.78 -3.94
C GLU A 2 -34.32 -2.19 -5.05
N GLN A 3 -33.57 -1.23 -5.57
CA GLN A 3 -32.48 -1.54 -6.49
C GLN A 3 -31.38 -2.23 -5.69
N PRO A 4 -30.77 -3.31 -6.20
CA PRO A 4 -29.67 -3.95 -5.50
C PRO A 4 -28.51 -2.95 -5.36
N LEU A 5 -28.02 -2.78 -4.13
CA LEU A 5 -26.86 -1.95 -3.83
C LEU A 5 -25.63 -2.56 -4.49
N ILE A 6 -24.91 -1.76 -5.27
CA ILE A 6 -23.62 -2.15 -5.85
C ILE A 6 -22.59 -2.09 -4.73
N GLN A 7 -21.99 -3.23 -4.42
CA GLN A 7 -20.87 -3.32 -3.49
C GLN A 7 -19.58 -3.05 -4.26
N ILE A 8 -18.84 -2.02 -3.87
CA ILE A 8 -17.57 -1.62 -4.48
C ILE A 8 -16.48 -1.80 -3.45
N TYR A 9 -15.38 -2.44 -3.85
CA TYR A 9 -14.15 -2.50 -3.07
C TYR A 9 -13.02 -1.93 -3.91
N ALA A 10 -12.40 -0.86 -3.42
CA ALA A 10 -11.31 -0.16 -4.09
C ALA A 10 -10.01 -0.42 -3.33
N ILE A 11 -9.05 -1.04 -3.99
CA ILE A 11 -7.75 -1.39 -3.41
C ILE A 11 -6.65 -0.69 -4.20
N PHE A 12 -5.67 -0.16 -3.49
CA PHE A 12 -4.46 0.44 -4.07
C PHE A 12 -3.23 -0.34 -3.63
N HIS A 13 -2.48 -0.82 -4.62
CA HIS A 13 -1.20 -1.52 -4.44
C HIS A 13 -0.06 -0.50 -4.37
N LEU A 14 0.55 -0.34 -3.20
CA LEU A 14 1.69 0.53 -2.98
C LEU A 14 2.98 -0.28 -3.18
N ASN A 15 3.79 0.11 -4.16
CA ASN A 15 5.03 -0.58 -4.49
C ASN A 15 6.17 0.39 -4.79
N LEU A 16 7.13 0.50 -3.87
CA LEU A 16 8.37 1.28 -4.03
C LEU A 16 9.56 0.44 -4.53
N ALA A 17 9.35 -0.86 -4.76
CA ALA A 17 10.30 -1.80 -5.35
C ALA A 17 9.97 -2.09 -6.82
N TYR A 18 9.46 -1.11 -7.56
CA TYR A 18 9.11 -1.26 -8.96
C TYR A 18 10.35 -1.22 -9.85
N SER A 19 10.48 -2.14 -10.81
CA SER A 19 11.71 -2.33 -11.58
C SER A 19 12.13 -1.14 -12.45
N SER A 20 11.19 -0.25 -12.78
CA SER A 20 11.47 0.97 -13.56
C SER A 20 11.44 2.24 -12.70
N LEU A 21 11.44 2.08 -11.38
CA LEU A 21 11.50 3.18 -10.42
C LEU A 21 12.89 3.20 -9.80
N GLU A 22 13.69 4.19 -10.17
CA GLU A 22 14.98 4.41 -9.54
C GLU A 22 14.82 4.93 -8.12
N ASP A 23 15.78 4.66 -7.25
CA ASP A 23 15.73 5.00 -5.82
C ASP A 23 15.45 6.49 -5.58
N TYR A 24 16.07 7.39 -6.36
CA TYR A 24 15.88 8.84 -6.24
C TYR A 24 14.48 9.32 -6.67
N GLN A 25 13.70 8.49 -7.36
CA GLN A 25 12.34 8.81 -7.82
C GLN A 25 11.29 8.40 -6.79
N ARG A 26 11.65 7.62 -5.76
CA ARG A 26 10.71 7.16 -4.73
C ARG A 26 10.04 8.33 -4.01
N SER A 27 10.80 9.36 -3.65
CA SER A 27 10.24 10.54 -2.98
C SER A 27 9.22 11.26 -3.89
N GLU A 28 9.43 11.29 -5.21
CA GLU A 28 8.46 11.84 -6.15
C GLU A 28 7.16 11.02 -6.17
N VAL A 29 7.25 9.68 -6.21
CA VAL A 29 6.07 8.80 -6.13
C VAL A 29 5.30 9.01 -4.83
N ILE A 30 5.99 9.14 -3.70
CA ILE A 30 5.34 9.40 -2.41
C ILE A 30 4.58 10.73 -2.45
N GLN A 31 5.20 11.79 -2.97
CA GLN A 31 4.59 13.13 -3.03
C GLN A 31 3.45 13.24 -4.05
N GLN A 32 3.57 12.58 -5.20
CA GLN A 32 2.63 12.73 -6.32
C GLN A 32 1.54 11.65 -6.35
N CYS A 33 1.74 10.51 -5.66
CA CYS A 33 0.79 9.41 -5.66
C CYS A 33 0.24 9.12 -4.26
N TYR A 34 1.11 8.87 -3.27
CA TYR A 34 0.67 8.38 -1.96
C TYR A 34 -0.01 9.48 -1.15
N TRP A 35 0.63 10.65 -1.04
CA TRP A 35 0.07 11.79 -0.33
C TRP A 35 -1.31 12.23 -0.87
N PRO A 36 -1.50 12.44 -2.18
CA PRO A 36 -2.81 12.79 -2.72
C PRO A 36 -3.87 11.73 -2.44
N LEU A 37 -3.52 10.44 -2.55
CA LEU A 37 -4.43 9.34 -2.31
C LEU A 37 -4.85 9.25 -0.84
N PHE A 38 -3.91 9.37 0.10
CA PHE A 38 -4.20 9.35 1.53
C PHE A 38 -5.02 10.57 1.97
N ARG A 39 -4.69 11.75 1.44
CA ARG A 39 -5.49 12.97 1.68
C ARG A 39 -6.90 12.83 1.14
N LEU A 40 -7.08 12.20 -0.02
CA LEU A 40 -8.39 11.92 -0.59
C LEU A 40 -9.19 10.99 0.32
N ALA A 41 -8.57 9.88 0.75
CA ALA A 41 -9.17 8.92 1.67
C ALA A 41 -9.62 9.59 2.97
N ARG A 42 -8.75 10.38 3.59
CA ARG A 42 -9.05 11.11 4.83
C ARG A 42 -10.14 12.17 4.67
N LYS A 43 -10.03 12.99 3.62
CA LYS A 43 -10.95 14.12 3.40
C LYS A 43 -12.39 13.67 3.21
N HIS A 44 -12.57 12.51 2.57
CA HIS A 44 -13.89 12.00 2.20
C HIS A 44 -14.29 10.75 2.98
N ASP A 45 -13.50 10.36 3.98
CA ASP A 45 -13.71 9.16 4.80
C ASP A 45 -13.96 7.90 3.94
N LEU A 46 -13.13 7.71 2.91
CA LEU A 46 -13.32 6.64 1.93
C LEU A 46 -12.75 5.31 2.44
N PRO A 47 -13.51 4.20 2.32
CA PRO A 47 -13.08 2.89 2.82
C PRO A 47 -12.17 2.17 1.81
N PHE A 48 -10.98 2.72 1.58
CA PHE A 48 -10.01 2.13 0.67
C PHE A 48 -9.23 0.99 1.33
N GLY A 49 -8.89 -0.02 0.54
CA GLY A 49 -7.86 -0.99 0.88
C GLY A 49 -6.48 -0.50 0.43
N PHE A 50 -5.49 -0.57 1.32
CA PHE A 50 -4.09 -0.32 0.99
C PHE A 50 -3.29 -1.60 1.15
N GLU A 51 -2.69 -2.07 0.07
CA GLU A 51 -1.79 -3.22 0.08
C GLU A 51 -0.35 -2.74 -0.07
N ALA A 52 0.55 -3.18 0.81
CA ALA A 52 1.97 -2.89 0.71
C ALA A 52 2.82 -4.06 1.23
N SER A 53 3.97 -4.26 0.60
CA SER A 53 5.02 -5.15 1.09
C SER A 53 5.76 -4.56 2.29
N GLY A 54 6.35 -5.43 3.11
CA GLY A 54 7.17 -5.01 4.25
C GLY A 54 8.29 -4.02 3.85
N TYR A 55 8.99 -4.33 2.75
CA TYR A 55 10.01 -3.47 2.16
C TYR A 55 9.44 -2.10 1.78
N THR A 56 8.26 -2.04 1.16
CA THR A 56 7.64 -0.76 0.80
C THR A 56 7.32 0.08 2.03
N LEU A 57 6.89 -0.53 3.13
CA LEU A 57 6.63 0.17 4.40
C LEU A 57 7.92 0.70 5.03
N GLU A 58 9.01 -0.08 5.03
CA GLU A 58 10.31 0.34 5.54
C GLU A 58 10.87 1.52 4.73
N VAL A 59 10.85 1.42 3.41
CA VAL A 59 11.28 2.50 2.51
C VAL A 59 10.41 3.74 2.69
N LEU A 60 9.08 3.59 2.76
CA LEU A 60 8.18 4.72 3.00
C LEU A 60 8.50 5.40 4.34
N SER A 61 8.73 4.64 5.40
CA SER A 61 9.07 5.19 6.72
C SER A 61 10.43 5.92 6.70
N ALA A 62 11.39 5.45 5.91
CA ALA A 62 12.71 6.05 5.79
C ALA A 62 12.69 7.33 4.94
N GLU A 63 11.97 7.32 3.81
CA GLU A 63 11.87 8.44 2.87
C GLU A 63 10.95 9.55 3.38
N ASP A 64 9.80 9.19 3.96
CA ASP A 64 8.80 10.13 4.45
C ASP A 64 8.02 9.52 5.63
N SER A 65 8.61 9.67 6.82
CA SER A 65 7.98 9.22 8.07
C SER A 65 6.59 9.82 8.32
N GLN A 66 6.28 11.02 7.80
CA GLN A 66 4.96 11.62 7.97
C GLN A 66 3.92 10.93 7.09
N CYS A 67 4.28 10.60 5.84
CA CYS A 67 3.41 9.84 4.95
C CYS A 67 3.15 8.43 5.52
N PHE A 68 4.16 7.79 6.11
CA PHE A 68 4.00 6.52 6.81
C PHE A 68 3.01 6.62 7.99
N GLN A 69 3.12 7.65 8.82
CA GLN A 69 2.18 7.87 9.93
C GLN A 69 0.76 8.16 9.45
N GLU A 70 0.60 8.83 8.31
CA GLU A 70 -0.71 9.05 7.69
C GLU A 70 -1.35 7.73 7.25
N LEU A 71 -0.60 6.87 6.55
CA LEU A 71 -1.06 5.52 6.20
C LEU A 71 -1.47 4.74 7.45
N ARG A 72 -0.61 4.73 8.48
CA ARG A 72 -0.89 4.05 9.75
C ARG A 72 -2.20 4.55 10.37
N TRP A 73 -2.38 5.86 10.48
CA TRP A 73 -3.60 6.43 11.04
C TRP A 73 -4.84 6.05 10.22
N LEU A 74 -4.76 6.11 8.89
CA LEU A 74 -5.87 5.73 8.00
C LEU A 74 -6.35 4.29 8.22
N VAL A 75 -5.43 3.36 8.49
CA VAL A 75 -5.75 1.92 8.61
C VAL A 75 -5.98 1.45 10.06
N THR A 76 -5.58 2.23 11.07
CA THR A 76 -5.83 1.88 12.48
C THR A 76 -6.96 2.68 13.11
N GLU A 77 -7.08 3.96 12.76
CA GLU A 77 -8.07 4.87 13.34
C GLU A 77 -9.12 5.36 12.31
N GLY A 78 -8.80 5.26 11.01
CA GLY A 78 -9.68 5.67 9.93
C GLY A 78 -10.55 4.55 9.37
N SER A 79 -11.20 4.83 8.25
CA SER A 79 -12.09 3.89 7.56
C SER A 79 -11.39 2.96 6.56
N CYS A 80 -10.07 3.07 6.41
CA CYS A 80 -9.31 2.26 5.45
C CYS A 80 -8.90 0.90 6.03
N GLU A 81 -8.65 -0.06 5.16
CA GLU A 81 -8.19 -1.40 5.52
C GLU A 81 -6.75 -1.60 5.03
N PHE A 82 -5.90 -2.21 5.88
CA PHE A 82 -4.58 -2.65 5.46
C PHE A 82 -4.60 -4.10 5.00
N ILE A 83 -4.00 -4.37 3.85
CA ILE A 83 -3.83 -5.71 3.29
C ILE A 83 -2.33 -6.00 3.29
N GLY A 84 -1.90 -7.00 4.06
CA GLY A 84 -0.51 -7.42 4.06
C GLY A 84 -0.18 -8.27 2.83
N SER A 85 1.01 -8.05 2.26
CA SER A 85 1.66 -9.01 1.38
C SER A 85 2.88 -9.62 2.07
N GLY A 86 3.82 -10.17 1.29
CA GLY A 86 5.09 -10.62 1.85
C GLY A 86 6.05 -9.47 2.12
N TYR A 87 7.21 -9.80 2.66
CA TYR A 87 8.28 -8.84 2.91
C TYR A 87 8.71 -8.10 1.62
N ALA A 88 8.93 -8.84 0.53
CA ALA A 88 9.25 -8.29 -0.78
C ALA A 88 8.18 -8.65 -1.82
N GLN A 89 8.05 -7.83 -2.86
CA GLN A 89 7.11 -8.06 -3.96
C GLN A 89 7.68 -9.05 -4.98
N ILE A 90 7.61 -10.34 -4.65
CA ILE A 90 8.13 -11.42 -5.49
C ILE A 90 7.05 -12.01 -6.40
N ILE A 91 7.44 -12.50 -7.58
CA ILE A 91 6.57 -13.29 -8.44
C ILE A 91 6.59 -14.73 -7.94
N GLY A 92 5.67 -15.05 -7.03
CA GLY A 92 5.71 -16.31 -6.28
C GLY A 92 5.85 -17.59 -7.13
N PRO A 93 5.13 -17.74 -8.25
CA PRO A 93 5.28 -18.91 -9.12
C PRO A 93 6.66 -19.07 -9.78
N LEU A 94 7.50 -18.02 -9.81
CA LEU A 94 8.81 -18.03 -10.44
C LEU A 94 9.97 -18.31 -9.47
N VAL A 95 9.69 -18.45 -8.17
CA VAL A 95 10.70 -18.69 -7.14
C VAL A 95 10.45 -20.02 -6.42
N PRO A 96 11.50 -20.63 -5.82
CA PRO A 96 11.32 -21.84 -5.02
C PRO A 96 10.28 -21.64 -3.90
N ALA A 97 9.48 -22.66 -3.60
CA ALA A 97 8.44 -22.59 -2.57
C ALA A 97 8.98 -22.17 -1.18
N GLU A 98 10.23 -22.50 -0.88
CA GLU A 98 10.89 -22.08 0.37
C GLU A 98 11.11 -20.56 0.44
N VAL A 99 11.39 -19.91 -0.70
CA VAL A 99 11.51 -18.45 -0.77
C VAL A 99 10.14 -17.81 -0.54
N ASN A 100 9.07 -18.36 -1.14
CA ASN A 100 7.71 -17.90 -0.87
C ASN A 100 7.34 -17.99 0.61
N ARG A 101 7.66 -19.11 1.26
CA ARG A 101 7.40 -19.27 2.70
C ARG A 101 8.12 -18.20 3.52
N LYS A 102 9.42 -18.03 3.31
CA LYS A 102 10.22 -17.00 4.02
C LYS A 102 9.78 -15.57 3.73
N ASN A 103 9.17 -15.33 2.58
CA ASN A 103 8.62 -14.01 2.27
C ASN A 103 7.35 -13.69 3.08
N LEU A 104 6.67 -14.70 3.65
CA LEU A 104 5.40 -14.54 4.37
C LEU A 104 5.54 -14.65 5.90
N VAL A 105 6.70 -15.08 6.41
CA VAL A 105 6.92 -15.41 7.84
C VAL A 105 8.24 -14.90 8.40
#